data_AF-A0A7X6PRD5-F1
#
_entry.id   AF-A0A7X6PRD5-F1
#
_cell.length_a   1.000
_cell.length_b   1.000
_cell.length_c   1.000
_cell.angle_alpha   90.00
_cell.angle_beta   90.00
_cell.angle_gamma   90.00
#
_symmetry.space_group_name_H-M   'P 1'
#
loop_
_entity.id
_entity.type
_entity.pdbx_description
1 polymer ?
#
loop_
_entity_poly.entity_id
_entity_poly.type
_entity_poly.pdbx_seq_one_letter_code
_entity_poly.pdbx_strand_id
1 'polypeptide(L)'
;MNISKSIRKNLFLIVVVFTYIALFIARREMAVESLRNSSYYIKEMLLIMPVVFVLTALLDVWVPKEKILQLLGKDAGTKGVFLSFVIGSISAGPIYAAFPMCVMLHNKGASIRNIVIILSSWAVIKVPMLINEVKYLGPKFMTVRWMLTVIAILIFSWITSKIIKDDDIPTGEDSLELEETK
;
A
#
# COMPACT_ATOMS: atom_id res chain seq x y z
N MET A 1 -9.54 -6.46 35.34
CA MET A 1 -9.46 -6.42 33.86
C MET A 1 -9.82 -7.81 33.33
N ASN A 2 -11.01 -8.01 32.76
CA ASN A 2 -11.51 -9.35 32.41
C ASN A 2 -10.65 -10.01 31.32
N ILE A 3 -9.95 -11.10 31.67
CA ILE A 3 -9.04 -11.87 30.80
C ILE A 3 -9.74 -12.29 29.48
N SER A 4 -11.02 -12.65 29.56
CA SER A 4 -11.87 -12.96 28.40
C SER A 4 -12.01 -11.79 27.40
N LYS A 5 -12.02 -10.54 27.88
CA LYS A 5 -12.13 -9.34 27.02
C LYS A 5 -10.81 -9.05 26.32
N SER A 6 -9.68 -9.29 26.98
CA SER A 6 -8.34 -9.11 26.40
C SER A 6 -8.01 -10.16 25.33
N ILE A 7 -8.46 -11.40 25.53
CA ILE A 7 -8.29 -12.50 24.56
C ILE A 7 -9.04 -12.20 23.26
N ARG A 8 -10.30 -11.74 23.34
CA ARG A 8 -11.07 -11.41 22.13
C ARG A 8 -10.49 -10.23 21.36
N LYS A 9 -9.92 -9.24 22.04
CA LYS A 9 -9.27 -8.09 21.40
C LYS A 9 -8.00 -8.47 20.63
N ASN A 10 -7.24 -9.45 21.14
CA ASN A 10 -5.96 -9.85 20.57
C ASN A 10 -6.00 -11.24 19.93
N LEU A 11 -7.19 -11.69 19.50
CA LEU A 11 -7.39 -13.05 18.98
C LEU A 11 -6.42 -13.37 17.83
N PHE A 12 -6.20 -12.41 16.93
CA PHE A 12 -5.25 -12.55 15.83
C PHE A 12 -3.83 -12.85 16.34
N LEU A 13 -3.30 -12.04 17.27
CA LEU A 13 -1.95 -12.24 17.81
C LEU A 13 -1.83 -13.55 18.57
N ILE A 14 -2.88 -13.93 19.31
CA ILE A 14 -2.92 -15.20 20.03
C ILE A 14 -2.84 -16.36 19.03
N VAL A 15 -3.63 -16.34 17.96
CA VAL A 15 -3.60 -17.37 16.91
C VAL A 15 -2.22 -17.46 16.26
N VAL A 16 -1.58 -16.32 15.97
CA VAL A 16 -0.22 -16.28 15.42
C VAL A 16 0.78 -16.94 16.37
N VAL A 17 0.77 -16.58 17.66
CA VAL A 17 1.66 -17.17 18.67
C VAL A 17 1.44 -18.67 18.80
N PHE A 18 0.20 -19.13 18.88
CA PHE A 18 -0.12 -20.56 18.93
C PHE A 18 0.33 -21.30 17.67
N THR A 19 0.18 -20.69 16.50
CA THR A 19 0.65 -21.26 15.22
C THR A 19 2.17 -21.43 15.24
N TYR A 20 2.91 -20.43 15.72
CA TYR A 20 4.36 -20.53 15.86
C TYR A 20 4.78 -21.60 16.89
N ILE A 21 4.08 -21.71 18.03
CA ILE A 21 4.35 -22.77 19.03
C ILE A 21 4.10 -24.15 18.42
N ALA A 22 2.96 -24.35 17.76
CA ALA A 22 2.64 -25.61 17.10
C ALA A 22 3.66 -25.96 16.00
N LEU A 23 4.09 -24.97 15.21
CA LEU A 23 5.12 -25.13 14.19
C LEU A 23 6.48 -25.47 14.81
N PHE A 24 6.83 -24.87 15.95
CA PHE A 24 8.07 -25.15 16.65
C PHE A 24 8.14 -26.60 17.17
N ILE A 25 7.00 -27.12 17.64
CA ILE A 25 6.88 -28.53 18.09
C ILE A 25 6.89 -29.49 16.89
N ALA A 26 6.16 -29.16 15.81
CA ALA A 26 6.02 -30.05 14.65
C ALA A 26 7.27 -30.07 13.74
N ARG A 27 7.84 -28.90 13.44
CA ARG A 27 8.95 -28.70 12.51
C ARG A 27 9.81 -27.49 12.91
N ARG A 28 10.73 -27.72 13.85
CA ARG A 28 11.61 -26.69 14.41
C ARG A 28 12.36 -25.87 13.36
N GLU A 29 12.89 -26.51 12.32
CA GLU A 29 13.62 -25.81 11.24
C GLU A 29 12.74 -24.78 10.52
N MET A 30 11.53 -25.19 10.12
CA MET A 30 10.57 -24.28 9.47
C MET A 30 10.14 -23.14 10.38
N ALA A 31 9.99 -23.40 11.69
CA ALA A 31 9.63 -22.37 12.67
C ALA A 31 10.73 -21.31 12.81
N VAL A 32 11.99 -21.73 12.90
CA VAL A 32 13.14 -20.82 13.00
C VAL A 32 13.30 -19.99 11.73
N GLU A 33 13.17 -20.63 10.56
CA GLU A 33 13.25 -19.91 9.28
C GLU A 33 12.11 -18.90 9.12
N SER A 34 10.88 -19.26 9.48
CA SER A 34 9.72 -18.37 9.44
C SER A 34 9.88 -17.16 10.37
N LEU A 35 10.42 -17.38 11.59
CA LEU A 35 10.73 -16.31 12.53
C LEU A 35 11.83 -15.38 11.99
N ARG A 36 12.87 -15.94 11.37
CA ARG A 36 13.94 -15.15 10.74
C ARG A 36 13.40 -14.27 9.61
N ASN A 37 12.57 -14.83 8.73
CA ASN A 37 11.98 -14.10 7.61
C ASN A 37 11.03 -13.00 8.12
N SER A 38 10.21 -13.30 9.12
CA SER A 38 9.31 -12.32 9.74
C SER A 38 10.09 -11.18 10.41
N SER A 39 11.16 -11.50 11.16
CA SER A 39 12.04 -10.52 11.78
C SER A 39 12.75 -9.65 10.74
N TYR A 40 13.18 -10.24 9.61
CA TYR A 40 13.76 -9.52 8.48
C TYR A 40 12.77 -8.49 7.92
N TYR A 41 11.52 -8.89 7.61
CA TYR A 41 10.52 -7.97 7.06
C TYR A 41 10.13 -6.85 8.03
N ILE A 42 10.00 -7.15 9.33
CA ILE A 42 9.75 -6.12 10.35
C ILE A 42 10.89 -5.12 10.39
N LYS A 43 12.14 -5.61 10.38
CA LYS A 43 13.32 -4.76 10.42
C LYS A 43 13.46 -3.91 9.15
N GLU A 44 13.20 -4.50 8.00
CA GLU A 44 13.12 -3.79 6.71
C GLU A 44 12.08 -2.67 6.76
N MET A 45 10.87 -2.96 7.25
CA MET A 45 9.81 -1.96 7.38
C MET A 45 10.20 -0.81 8.31
N LEU A 46 10.75 -1.11 9.49
CA LEU A 46 11.19 -0.09 10.44
C LEU A 46 12.33 0.79 9.91
N LEU A 47 13.19 0.26 9.04
CA LEU A 47 14.28 1.04 8.44
C LEU A 47 13.80 1.89 7.27
N ILE A 48 12.85 1.40 6.47
CA ILE A 48 12.35 2.11 5.28
C ILE A 48 11.33 3.20 5.66
N MET A 49 10.49 2.96 6.67
CA MET A 49 9.40 3.89 7.05
C MET A 49 9.88 5.32 7.38
N PRO A 50 10.93 5.55 8.19
CA PRO A 50 11.41 6.91 8.45
C PRO A 50 11.83 7.66 7.19
N VAL A 51 12.53 6.97 6.27
CA VAL A 51 12.97 7.56 5.00
C VAL A 51 11.75 7.94 4.15
N VAL A 52 10.75 7.05 4.08
CA VAL A 52 9.51 7.30 3.35
C VAL A 52 8.76 8.48 3.92
N PHE A 53 8.65 8.61 5.24
CA PHE A 53 7.99 9.75 5.87
C PHE A 53 8.72 11.06 5.60
N VAL A 54 10.05 11.09 5.69
CA VAL A 54 10.84 12.28 5.36
C VAL A 54 10.65 12.67 3.90
N LEU A 55 10.74 11.73 2.96
CA LEU A 55 10.51 12.00 1.54
C LEU A 55 9.08 12.47 1.28
N THR A 56 8.10 11.88 1.96
CA THR A 56 6.69 12.27 1.83
C THR A 56 6.47 13.70 2.35
N ALA A 57 7.06 14.05 3.50
CA ALA A 57 6.97 15.40 4.07
C ALA A 57 7.67 16.44 3.17
N LEU A 58 8.83 16.10 2.58
CA LEU A 58 9.49 16.97 1.61
C LEU A 58 8.64 17.18 0.35
N LEU A 59 8.07 16.11 -0.20
CA LEU A 59 7.13 16.20 -1.31
C LEU A 59 5.87 17.00 -0.93
N ASP A 60 5.46 16.91 0.33
CA ASP A 60 4.34 17.69 0.84
C ASP A 60 4.64 19.20 0.82
N VAL A 61 5.85 19.61 1.17
CA VAL A 61 6.24 21.02 1.10
C VAL A 61 6.49 21.47 -0.34
N TRP A 62 7.06 20.60 -1.18
CA TRP A 62 7.52 20.99 -2.53
C TRP A 62 6.44 20.99 -3.60
N VAL A 63 5.43 20.12 -3.50
CA VAL A 63 4.41 19.98 -4.55
C VAL A 63 3.17 20.78 -4.17
N PRO A 64 2.83 21.87 -4.89
CA PRO A 64 1.68 22.70 -4.55
C PRO A 64 0.36 21.92 -4.65
N LYS A 65 -0.58 22.26 -3.76
CA LYS A 65 -1.92 21.63 -3.73
C LYS A 65 -2.65 21.78 -5.06
N GLU A 66 -2.50 22.93 -5.72
CA GLU A 66 -3.14 23.25 -7.00
C GLU A 66 -2.67 22.29 -8.10
N LYS A 67 -1.40 21.89 -8.09
CA LYS A 67 -0.86 20.92 -9.05
C LYS A 67 -1.45 19.53 -8.82
N ILE A 68 -1.56 19.11 -7.57
CA ILE A 68 -2.19 17.82 -7.24
C ILE A 68 -3.67 17.83 -7.62
N LEU A 69 -4.41 18.90 -7.31
CA LEU A 69 -5.82 19.02 -7.66
C LEU A 69 -6.02 19.01 -9.18
N GLN A 70 -5.18 19.72 -9.93
CA GLN A 70 -5.25 19.78 -11.39
C GLN A 70 -4.90 18.43 -12.05
N LEU A 71 -3.91 17.71 -11.53
CA LEU A 71 -3.37 16.51 -12.17
C LEU A 71 -4.00 15.21 -11.66
N LEU A 72 -4.39 15.15 -10.40
CA LEU A 72 -4.88 13.95 -9.71
C LEU A 72 -6.24 14.16 -9.02
N GLY A 73 -6.82 15.36 -9.06
CA GLY A 73 -8.13 15.64 -8.48
C GLY A 73 -9.30 15.00 -9.23
N LYS A 74 -10.52 15.24 -8.74
CA LYS A 74 -11.76 14.69 -9.31
C LYS A 74 -11.99 15.17 -10.75
N ASP A 75 -11.59 16.41 -11.05
CA ASP A 75 -11.76 17.03 -12.38
C ASP A 75 -10.64 16.69 -13.39
N ALA A 76 -9.58 15.99 -12.96
CA ALA A 76 -8.45 15.64 -13.83
C ALA A 76 -8.83 14.60 -14.93
N GLY A 77 -9.97 13.94 -14.80
CA GLY A 77 -10.52 13.02 -15.79
C GLY A 77 -9.55 11.91 -16.19
N THR A 78 -9.40 11.67 -17.49
CA THR A 78 -8.53 10.62 -18.03
C THR A 78 -7.04 10.91 -17.87
N LYS A 79 -6.65 12.20 -17.81
CA LYS A 79 -5.25 12.59 -17.58
C LYS A 79 -4.77 12.15 -16.20
N GLY A 80 -5.62 12.29 -15.18
CA GLY A 80 -5.31 11.84 -13.83
C GLY A 80 -5.20 10.33 -13.71
N VAL A 81 -6.05 9.57 -14.42
CA VAL A 81 -5.96 8.10 -14.49
C VAL A 81 -4.63 7.66 -15.09
N PHE A 82 -4.23 8.23 -16.23
CA PHE A 82 -2.96 7.91 -16.86
C PHE A 82 -1.77 8.24 -15.96
N LEU A 83 -1.75 9.43 -15.37
CA LEU A 83 -0.68 9.86 -14.48
C LEU A 83 -0.60 8.97 -13.23
N SER A 84 -1.74 8.53 -12.69
CA SER A 84 -1.80 7.60 -11.56
C SER A 84 -1.13 6.26 -11.87
N PHE A 85 -1.36 5.71 -13.06
CA PHE A 85 -0.66 4.51 -13.51
C PHE A 85 0.85 4.73 -13.61
N VAL A 86 1.28 5.86 -14.19
CA VAL A 86 2.70 6.20 -14.34
C VAL A 86 3.39 6.33 -12.98
N ILE A 87 2.81 7.09 -12.06
CA ILE A 87 3.33 7.26 -10.70
C ILE A 87 3.46 5.90 -10.02
N GLY A 88 2.42 5.08 -10.01
CA GLY A 88 2.47 3.75 -9.39
C GLY A 88 3.45 2.79 -10.07
N SER A 89 3.58 2.84 -11.39
CA SER A 89 4.43 1.88 -12.14
C SER A 89 5.93 2.15 -11.98
N ILE A 90 6.30 3.43 -11.85
CA ILE A 90 7.69 3.87 -11.65
C ILE A 90 8.11 3.74 -10.18
N SER A 91 7.13 3.73 -9.27
CA SER A 91 7.40 3.67 -7.84
C SER A 91 8.07 2.36 -7.45
N ALA A 92 9.23 2.50 -6.80
CA ALA A 92 10.05 1.40 -6.35
C ALA A 92 9.82 1.13 -4.85
N GLY A 93 10.18 -0.08 -4.42
CA GLY A 93 10.11 -0.47 -3.03
C GLY A 93 8.80 -1.17 -2.62
N PRO A 94 8.63 -1.39 -1.32
CA PRO A 94 7.51 -2.11 -0.74
C PRO A 94 6.23 -1.29 -0.76
N ILE A 95 5.07 -1.97 -0.85
CA ILE A 95 3.77 -1.29 -0.98
C ILE A 95 3.41 -0.44 0.25
N TYR A 96 3.87 -0.81 1.45
CA TYR A 96 3.60 -0.03 2.66
C TYR A 96 4.16 1.40 2.56
N ALA A 97 5.23 1.62 1.77
CA ALA A 97 5.78 2.95 1.52
C ALA A 97 4.85 3.86 0.70
N ALA A 98 3.91 3.29 -0.06
CA ALA A 98 2.97 4.03 -0.88
C ALA A 98 1.88 4.71 -0.04
N PHE A 99 1.56 4.18 1.14
CA PHE A 99 0.44 4.65 1.95
C PHE A 99 0.64 6.08 2.46
N PRO A 100 1.77 6.46 3.11
CA PRO A 100 1.99 7.84 3.54
C PRO A 100 1.92 8.83 2.36
N MET A 101 2.51 8.48 1.22
CA MET A 101 2.46 9.29 0.01
C MET A 101 1.01 9.47 -0.48
N CYS A 102 0.22 8.40 -0.50
CA CYS A 102 -1.17 8.46 -0.94
C CYS A 102 -2.05 9.27 0.01
N VAL A 103 -1.82 9.18 1.33
CA VAL A 103 -2.49 10.04 2.33
C VAL A 103 -2.14 11.51 2.07
N MET A 104 -0.87 11.84 1.87
CA MET A 104 -0.45 13.21 1.52
C MET A 104 -1.12 13.71 0.23
N LEU A 105 -1.14 12.90 -0.83
CA LEU A 105 -1.80 13.25 -2.09
C LEU A 105 -3.31 13.45 -1.91
N HIS A 106 -3.97 12.60 -1.13
CA HIS A 106 -5.40 12.71 -0.83
C HIS A 106 -5.73 13.97 -0.03
N ASN A 107 -4.93 14.30 0.99
CA ASN A 107 -5.04 15.55 1.77
C ASN A 107 -4.91 16.80 0.87
N LYS A 108 -4.17 16.69 -0.23
CA LYS A 108 -4.05 17.73 -1.27
C LYS A 108 -5.14 17.71 -2.33
N GLY A 109 -6.13 16.85 -2.20
CA GLY A 109 -7.29 16.80 -3.09
C GLY A 109 -7.16 15.82 -4.26
N ALA A 110 -6.20 14.89 -4.23
CA ALA A 110 -6.22 13.77 -5.17
C ALA A 110 -7.48 12.92 -4.94
N SER A 111 -8.14 12.51 -6.03
CA SER A 111 -9.36 11.71 -5.93
C SER A 111 -9.09 10.29 -5.42
N ILE A 112 -10.02 9.72 -4.65
CA ILE A 112 -9.97 8.33 -4.18
C ILE A 112 -9.71 7.37 -5.35
N ARG A 113 -10.34 7.61 -6.50
CA ARG A 113 -10.13 6.82 -7.72
C ARG A 113 -8.66 6.79 -8.13
N ASN A 114 -8.01 7.95 -8.20
CA ASN A 114 -6.61 8.07 -8.59
C ASN A 114 -5.67 7.46 -7.54
N ILE A 115 -5.97 7.65 -6.25
CA ILE A 115 -5.23 7.00 -5.15
C ILE A 115 -5.27 5.46 -5.27
N VAL A 116 -6.44 4.88 -5.52
CA VAL A 116 -6.59 3.43 -5.70
C VAL A 116 -5.81 2.94 -6.92
N ILE A 117 -5.79 3.72 -8.01
CA ILE A 117 -4.99 3.39 -9.20
C ILE A 117 -3.49 3.43 -8.87
N ILE A 118 -3.00 4.44 -8.15
CA ILE A 118 -1.59 4.53 -7.73
C ILE A 118 -1.21 3.31 -6.89
N LEU A 119 -1.97 3.01 -5.83
CA LEU A 119 -1.70 1.87 -4.94
C LEU A 119 -1.73 0.54 -5.68
N SER A 120 -2.72 0.34 -6.55
CA SER A 120 -2.85 -0.90 -7.32
C SER A 120 -1.73 -1.04 -8.36
N SER A 121 -1.40 0.04 -9.07
CA SER A 121 -0.32 0.06 -10.05
C SER A 121 1.04 -0.22 -9.38
N TRP A 122 1.28 0.39 -8.21
CA TRP A 122 2.46 0.11 -7.39
C TRP A 122 2.54 -1.37 -6.99
N ALA A 123 1.41 -2.00 -6.66
CA ALA A 123 1.38 -3.40 -6.27
C ALA A 123 1.77 -4.37 -7.42
N VAL A 124 1.27 -4.14 -8.64
CA VAL A 124 1.25 -5.18 -9.70
C VAL A 124 1.76 -4.76 -11.09
N ILE A 125 2.09 -3.49 -11.31
CA ILE A 125 2.58 -2.96 -12.61
C ILE A 125 3.98 -2.36 -12.45
N LYS A 126 4.90 -3.09 -11.82
CA LYS A 126 6.29 -2.62 -11.66
C LYS A 126 7.09 -2.87 -12.94
N VAL A 127 7.84 -1.87 -13.40
CA VAL A 127 8.70 -2.02 -14.59
C VAL A 127 9.68 -3.22 -14.47
N PRO A 128 10.41 -3.42 -13.36
CA PRO A 128 11.27 -4.60 -13.20
C PRO A 128 10.51 -5.94 -13.26
N MET A 129 9.26 -5.95 -12.77
CA MET A 129 8.40 -7.14 -12.83
C MET A 129 8.01 -7.45 -14.28
N LEU A 130 7.62 -6.46 -15.07
CA LEU A 130 7.29 -6.64 -16.49
C LEU A 130 8.50 -7.14 -17.29
N ILE A 131 9.70 -6.62 -17.02
CA ILE A 131 10.93 -7.10 -17.66
C ILE A 131 11.19 -8.58 -17.32
N ASN A 132 11.03 -8.95 -16.05
CA ASN A 132 11.19 -10.35 -15.62
C ASN A 132 10.14 -11.25 -16.29
N GLU A 133 8.89 -10.82 -16.40
CA GLU A 133 7.85 -11.59 -17.08
C GLU A 133 8.15 -11.80 -18.57
N VAL A 134 8.61 -10.76 -19.27
CA VAL A 134 9.03 -10.91 -20.67
C VAL A 134 10.16 -11.92 -20.79
N LYS A 135 11.13 -11.88 -19.87
CA LYS A 135 12.31 -12.76 -19.89
C LYS A 135 11.96 -14.22 -19.60
N TYR A 136 11.08 -14.50 -18.63
CA TYR A 136 10.82 -15.86 -18.15
C TYR A 136 9.53 -16.49 -18.69
N LEU A 137 8.51 -15.68 -19.01
CA LEU A 137 7.17 -16.14 -19.42
C LEU A 137 6.82 -15.71 -20.86
N GLY A 138 7.61 -14.81 -21.44
CA GLY A 138 7.46 -14.33 -22.81
C GLY A 138 6.53 -13.12 -22.95
N PRO A 139 6.65 -12.37 -24.06
CA PRO A 139 5.94 -11.11 -24.24
C PRO A 139 4.42 -11.28 -24.38
N LYS A 140 3.95 -12.40 -24.97
CA LYS A 140 2.50 -12.67 -25.10
C LYS A 140 1.82 -12.79 -23.72
N PHE A 141 2.45 -13.52 -22.80
CA PHE A 141 1.93 -13.67 -21.44
C PHE A 141 1.88 -12.33 -20.71
N MET A 142 3.00 -11.59 -20.74
CA MET A 142 3.11 -10.27 -20.11
C MET A 142 2.01 -9.32 -20.60
N THR A 143 1.82 -9.19 -21.92
CA THR A 143 0.84 -8.25 -22.49
C THR A 143 -0.59 -8.61 -22.09
N VAL A 144 -0.97 -9.89 -22.15
CA VAL A 144 -2.33 -10.33 -21.75
C VAL A 144 -2.58 -10.06 -20.27
N ARG A 145 -1.65 -10.48 -19.41
CA ARG A 145 -1.75 -10.25 -17.96
C ARG A 145 -1.81 -8.76 -17.64
N TRP A 146 -0.96 -7.96 -18.26
CA TRP A 146 -0.91 -6.51 -18.07
C TRP A 146 -2.23 -5.84 -18.46
N MET A 147 -2.79 -6.16 -19.64
CA MET A 147 -4.08 -5.62 -20.08
C MET A 147 -5.22 -5.99 -19.12
N LEU A 148 -5.31 -7.26 -18.72
CA LEU A 148 -6.31 -7.71 -17.74
C LEU A 148 -6.16 -6.98 -16.41
N THR A 149 -4.92 -6.77 -15.97
CA THR A 149 -4.60 -6.04 -14.72
C THR A 149 -5.04 -4.59 -14.80
N VAL A 150 -4.74 -3.89 -15.90
CA VAL A 150 -5.15 -2.49 -16.11
C VAL A 150 -6.67 -2.36 -16.08
N ILE A 151 -7.40 -3.25 -16.77
CA ILE A 151 -8.86 -3.29 -16.77
C ILE A 151 -9.39 -3.53 -15.34
N ALA A 152 -8.82 -4.51 -14.62
CA ALA A 152 -9.21 -4.81 -13.26
C ALA A 152 -9.00 -3.60 -12.32
N ILE A 153 -7.88 -2.89 -12.44
CA ILE A 153 -7.60 -1.68 -11.66
C ILE A 153 -8.60 -0.56 -11.96
N LEU A 154 -8.96 -0.37 -13.23
CA LEU A 154 -9.95 0.65 -13.61
C LEU A 154 -11.33 0.34 -13.02
N ILE A 155 -11.76 -0.92 -13.08
CA ILE A 155 -13.03 -1.36 -12.48
C ILE A 155 -12.97 -1.21 -10.95
N PHE A 156 -11.92 -1.73 -10.33
CA PHE A 156 -11.74 -1.70 -8.88
C PHE A 156 -11.70 -0.27 -8.34
N SER A 157 -10.92 0.62 -8.97
CA SER A 157 -10.86 2.03 -8.57
C SER A 157 -12.19 2.75 -8.69
N TRP A 158 -13.00 2.43 -9.70
CA TRP A 158 -14.33 3.01 -9.87
C TRP A 158 -15.30 2.51 -8.80
N ILE A 159 -15.32 1.20 -8.52
CA ILE A 159 -16.15 0.62 -7.45
C ILE A 159 -15.76 1.23 -6.10
N THR A 160 -14.47 1.22 -5.77
CA THR A 160 -13.95 1.73 -4.50
C THR A 160 -14.25 3.23 -4.32
N SER A 161 -14.13 4.04 -5.37
CA SER A 161 -14.47 5.47 -5.31
C SER A 161 -15.95 5.77 -5.05
N LYS A 162 -16.85 4.79 -5.22
CA LYS A 162 -18.27 4.92 -4.89
C LYS A 162 -18.60 4.42 -3.49
N ILE A 163 -17.83 3.46 -2.98
CA ILE A 163 -18.05 2.86 -1.67
C ILE A 163 -17.41 3.71 -0.57
N ILE A 164 -16.18 4.14 -0.80
CA ILE A 164 -15.38 4.88 0.18
C ILE A 164 -15.69 6.38 0.08
N LYS A 165 -15.96 7.01 1.22
CA LYS A 165 -16.13 8.46 1.36
C LYS A 165 -14.80 9.10 1.76
N ASP A 166 -14.70 10.41 1.52
CA ASP A 166 -13.50 11.16 1.91
C ASP A 166 -13.25 11.12 3.43
N ASP A 167 -14.32 11.06 4.24
CA ASP A 167 -14.24 10.94 5.72
C ASP A 167 -13.76 9.57 6.24
N ASP A 168 -13.77 8.53 5.38
CA ASP A 168 -13.30 7.19 5.77
C ASP A 168 -11.77 7.08 5.72
N ILE A 169 -11.09 8.06 5.11
CA ILE A 169 -9.64 8.08 4.96
C ILE A 169 -9.06 8.93 6.09
N PRO A 170 -8.13 8.39 6.91
CA PRO A 170 -7.54 9.13 8.00
C PRO A 170 -6.85 10.38 7.47
N THR A 171 -7.27 11.53 7.99
CA THR A 171 -6.60 12.80 7.70
C THR A 171 -5.35 12.90 8.56
N GLY A 172 -4.35 13.66 8.13
CA GLY A 172 -3.03 13.69 8.79
C GLY A 172 -3.05 14.02 10.30
N GLU A 173 -4.13 14.65 10.78
CA GLU A 173 -4.36 14.96 12.20
C GLU A 173 -4.74 13.71 13.03
N ASP A 174 -5.56 12.80 12.47
CA ASP A 174 -6.02 11.59 13.17
C ASP A 174 -4.86 10.62 13.49
N SER A 175 -3.82 10.60 12.64
CA SER A 175 -2.66 9.74 12.86
C SER A 175 -1.77 10.17 14.03
N LEU A 176 -1.80 11.45 14.41
CA LEU A 176 -1.04 11.99 15.54
C LEU A 176 -1.82 11.82 16.86
N GLU A 177 -3.14 12.03 16.84
CA GLU A 177 -3.98 11.84 18.04
C GLU A 177 -4.02 10.37 18.51
N LEU A 178 -3.90 9.41 17.59
CA LEU A 178 -3.84 7.98 17.91
C LEU A 178 -2.51 7.55 18.56
N GLU A 179 -1.43 8.34 18.40
CA GLU A 179 -0.16 8.14 19.13
C GLU A 179 -0.18 8.83 20.50
N GLU A 180 -0.88 9.96 20.67
CA GLU A 180 -0.97 10.67 21.96
C GLU A 180 -1.97 10.06 22.95
N THR A 181 -2.97 9.29 22.48
CA THR A 181 -3.99 8.65 23.34
C THR A 181 -3.70 7.21 23.74
N LYS A 182 -2.49 6.69 23.47
CA LYS A 182 -2.05 5.33 23.85
C LYS A 182 -0.90 5.33 24.84
#